data_AF-A0A934CXC4-F1
#
_entry.id   AF-A0A934CXC4-F1
#
_cell.length_a   1.000
_cell.length_b   1.000
_cell.length_c   1.000
_cell.angle_alpha   90.00
_cell.angle_beta   90.00
_cell.angle_gamma   90.00
#
_symmetry.space_group_name_H-M   'P 1'
#
loop_
_entity.id
_entity.type
_entity.pdbx_description
1 polymer ?
#
loop_
_entity_poly.entity_id
_entity_poly.type
_entity_poly.pdbx_seq_one_letter_code
_entity_poly.pdbx_strand_id
1 'polypeptide(L)'
;MAQTRVLADYVKNAVFAGQEMPEEYADALQEFYEQEAEITKLMSSDWQKCNRRLSVLKLNWLCRRSPAEALSDCQTYLDNKGERLLPYTYDRTTRLSSYGYLVGIGSADSAGAYVSAWLPRSSDPHVGVVFSRSR
;
A
#
# COMPACT_ATOMS: atom_id res chain seq x y z
N MET A 1 2.69 9.36 2.59
CA MET A 1 2.76 9.69 1.15
C MET A 1 3.93 8.99 0.45
N ALA A 2 5.14 8.97 1.04
CA ALA A 2 6.32 8.31 0.46
C ALA A 2 6.07 6.91 -0.13
N GLN A 3 5.34 6.04 0.58
CA GLN A 3 5.07 4.69 0.09
C GLN A 3 4.17 4.63 -1.18
N THR A 4 3.25 5.60 -1.36
CA THR A 4 2.44 5.67 -2.61
C THR A 4 3.29 6.21 -3.76
N ARG A 5 4.26 7.10 -3.50
CA ARG A 5 5.22 7.54 -4.51
C ARG A 5 6.16 6.41 -4.94
N VAL A 6 6.71 5.64 -4.00
CA VAL A 6 7.51 4.43 -4.31
C VAL A 6 6.71 3.44 -5.17
N LEU A 7 5.42 3.27 -4.87
CA LEU A 7 4.54 2.41 -5.67
C LEU A 7 4.34 2.96 -7.09
N ALA A 8 4.13 4.27 -7.24
CA ALA A 8 4.03 4.93 -8.55
C ALA A 8 5.33 4.74 -9.37
N ASP A 9 6.48 4.94 -8.75
CA ASP A 9 7.79 4.77 -9.38
C ASP A 9 8.03 3.31 -9.78
N TYR A 10 7.64 2.35 -8.94
CA TYR A 10 7.74 0.93 -9.24
C TYR A 10 6.84 0.52 -10.42
N VAL A 11 5.59 0.98 -10.44
CA VAL A 11 4.66 0.73 -11.55
C VAL A 11 5.24 1.27 -12.87
N LYS A 12 5.73 2.51 -12.85
CA LYS A 12 6.26 3.17 -14.04
C LYS A 12 7.58 2.58 -14.53
N ASN A 13 8.53 2.35 -13.62
CA ASN A 13 9.93 2.08 -13.96
C ASN A 13 10.33 0.61 -13.85
N ALA A 14 9.51 -0.24 -13.24
CA ALA A 14 9.79 -1.67 -13.11
C ALA A 14 8.70 -2.53 -13.75
N VAL A 15 7.42 -2.34 -13.35
CA VAL A 15 6.32 -3.19 -13.84
C VAL A 15 6.12 -3.02 -15.34
N PHE A 16 6.06 -1.77 -15.82
CA PHE A 16 5.83 -1.47 -17.24
C PHE A 16 7.10 -0.98 -17.96
N ALA A 17 8.28 -1.30 -17.44
CA ALA A 17 9.54 -0.92 -18.08
C ALA A 17 9.66 -1.56 -19.48
N GLY A 18 9.77 -0.72 -20.51
CA GLY A 18 9.95 -1.18 -21.89
C GLY A 18 8.72 -1.82 -22.54
N GLN A 19 7.54 -1.67 -21.95
CA GLN A 19 6.27 -2.19 -22.45
C GLN A 19 5.19 -1.10 -22.43
N GLU A 20 4.15 -1.27 -23.23
CA GLU A 20 3.02 -0.35 -23.24
C GLU A 20 2.24 -0.47 -21.92
N MET A 21 2.05 0.67 -21.25
CA MET A 21 1.30 0.72 -20.01
C MET A 21 -0.21 0.77 -20.31
N PRO A 22 -1.03 -0.11 -19.70
CA PRO A 22 -2.47 -0.05 -19.85
C PRO A 22 -3.03 1.29 -19.36
N GLU A 23 -4.08 1.79 -20.03
CA GLU A 23 -4.72 3.08 -19.75
C GLU A 23 -5.11 3.23 -18.28
N GLU A 24 -5.64 2.17 -17.65
CA GLU A 24 -6.02 2.20 -16.24
C GLU A 24 -4.87 2.57 -15.28
N TYR A 25 -3.64 2.14 -15.59
CA TYR A 25 -2.45 2.46 -14.79
C TYR A 25 -1.92 3.85 -15.12
N ALA A 26 -1.97 4.26 -16.39
CA ALA A 26 -1.58 5.61 -16.80
C ALA A 26 -2.47 6.68 -16.14
N ASP A 27 -3.79 6.49 -16.17
CA ASP A 27 -4.78 7.33 -15.49
C ASP A 27 -4.54 7.40 -13.98
N ALA A 28 -4.24 6.26 -13.36
CA ALA A 28 -4.00 6.18 -11.93
C ALA A 28 -2.72 6.91 -11.50
N LEU A 29 -1.67 6.86 -12.33
CA LEU A 29 -0.44 7.63 -12.11
C LEU A 29 -0.68 9.12 -12.30
N GLN A 30 -1.40 9.50 -13.36
CA GLN A 30 -1.76 10.89 -13.61
C GLN A 30 -2.57 11.47 -12.44
N GLU A 31 -3.62 10.77 -12.00
CA GLU A 31 -4.42 11.17 -10.82
C GLU A 31 -3.52 11.41 -9.60
N PHE A 32 -2.57 10.50 -9.35
CA PHE A 32 -1.66 10.62 -8.22
C PHE A 32 -0.79 11.88 -8.32
N TYR A 33 -0.17 12.13 -9.48
CA TYR A 33 0.70 13.29 -9.68
C TYR A 33 -0.07 14.62 -9.61
N GLU A 34 -1.30 14.68 -10.14
CA GLU A 34 -2.16 15.86 -10.06
C GLU A 34 -2.56 16.19 -8.62
N GLN A 35 -2.86 15.18 -7.80
CA GLN A 35 -3.27 15.37 -6.41
C GLN A 35 -2.09 15.51 -5.44
N GLU A 36 -0.85 15.31 -5.91
CA GLU A 36 0.33 15.15 -5.06
C GLU A 36 0.62 16.38 -4.19
N ALA A 37 0.52 17.58 -4.77
CA ALA A 37 0.77 18.83 -4.06
C ALA A 37 -0.24 19.05 -2.93
N GLU A 38 -1.53 18.82 -3.20
CA GLU A 38 -2.59 18.98 -2.20
C GLU A 38 -2.50 17.91 -1.11
N ILE A 39 -2.23 16.65 -1.47
CA ILE A 39 -2.01 15.58 -0.48
C ILE A 39 -0.83 15.93 0.43
N THR A 40 0.27 16.46 -0.14
CA THR A 40 1.45 16.87 0.64
C THR A 40 1.13 18.01 1.60
N LYS A 41 0.34 18.99 1.17
CA LYS A 41 -0.14 20.07 2.04
C LYS A 41 -0.97 19.52 3.20
N LEU A 42 -1.93 18.65 2.90
CA LEU A 42 -2.80 18.01 3.89
C LEU A 42 -2.04 17.18 4.92
N MET A 43 -0.87 16.62 4.58
CA MET A 43 -0.04 15.89 5.56
C MET A 43 0.35 16.74 6.77
N SER A 44 0.55 18.04 6.57
CA SER A 44 0.96 18.97 7.64
C SER A 44 -0.22 19.64 8.36
N SER A 45 -1.39 19.70 7.72
CA SER A 45 -2.54 20.48 8.20
C SER A 45 -3.75 19.64 8.64
N ASP A 46 -4.10 18.59 7.88
CA ASP A 46 -5.23 17.69 8.16
C ASP A 46 -4.87 16.27 7.71
N TRP A 47 -4.20 15.56 8.60
CA TRP A 47 -3.69 14.22 8.33
C TRP A 47 -4.82 13.21 8.06
N GLN A 48 -6.02 13.40 8.63
CA GLN A 48 -7.16 12.51 8.39
C GLN A 48 -7.71 12.69 6.98
N LYS A 49 -7.85 13.94 6.52
CA LYS A 49 -8.22 14.23 5.13
C LYS A 49 -7.15 13.78 4.15
N CYS A 50 -5.87 13.91 4.51
CA CYS A 50 -4.76 13.33 3.74
C CYS A 50 -4.92 11.80 3.59
N ASN A 51 -5.18 11.08 4.68
CA ASN A 51 -5.35 9.63 4.65
C ASN A 51 -6.58 9.21 3.82
N ARG A 52 -7.70 9.93 3.94
CA ARG A 52 -8.87 9.72 3.09
C ARG A 52 -8.54 9.89 1.61
N ARG A 53 -7.89 10.99 1.24
CA ARG A 53 -7.45 11.25 -0.15
C ARG A 53 -6.53 10.14 -0.65
N LEU A 54 -5.53 9.75 0.14
CA LEU A 54 -4.65 8.65 -0.22
C LEU A 54 -5.42 7.33 -0.41
N SER A 55 -6.38 6.99 0.46
CA SER A 55 -7.10 5.70 0.37
C SER A 55 -7.97 5.53 -0.88
N VAL A 56 -8.36 6.63 -1.52
CA VAL A 56 -9.26 6.60 -2.69
C VAL A 56 -8.53 6.75 -4.04
N LEU A 57 -7.22 6.96 -4.03
CA LEU A 57 -6.42 7.01 -5.26
C LEU A 57 -6.52 5.69 -6.02
N LYS A 58 -6.84 5.74 -7.33
CA LYS A 58 -6.93 4.57 -8.21
C LYS A 58 -5.68 3.71 -8.12
N LEU A 59 -4.50 4.34 -8.05
CA LEU A 59 -3.21 3.64 -7.94
C LEU A 59 -3.16 2.69 -6.74
N ASN A 60 -3.70 3.12 -5.58
CA ASN A 60 -3.72 2.28 -4.39
C ASN A 60 -4.72 1.12 -4.53
N TRP A 61 -5.84 1.31 -5.22
CA TRP A 61 -6.80 0.23 -5.49
C TRP A 61 -6.27 -0.81 -6.49
N LEU A 62 -5.54 -0.37 -7.51
CA LEU A 62 -4.98 -1.26 -8.53
C LEU A 62 -3.83 -2.12 -8.01
N CYS A 63 -3.05 -1.59 -7.06
CA CYS A 63 -1.75 -2.15 -6.71
C CYS A 63 -1.64 -2.71 -5.29
N ARG A 64 -2.58 -2.38 -4.40
CA ARG A 64 -2.57 -2.84 -3.00
C ARG A 64 -3.67 -3.86 -2.76
N ARG A 65 -3.40 -4.75 -1.81
CA ARG A 65 -4.37 -5.73 -1.32
C ARG A 65 -5.39 -5.10 -0.39
N SER A 66 -6.59 -5.65 -0.40
CA SER A 66 -7.53 -5.48 0.70
C SER A 66 -7.02 -6.20 1.96
N PRO A 67 -7.53 -5.85 3.14
CA PRO A 67 -7.22 -6.58 4.38
C PRO A 67 -7.46 -8.09 4.28
N ALA A 68 -8.56 -8.50 3.63
CA ALA A 68 -8.91 -9.91 3.47
C ALA A 68 -7.92 -10.66 2.57
N GLU A 69 -7.53 -10.06 1.44
CA GLU A 69 -6.54 -10.63 0.53
C GLU A 69 -5.17 -10.77 1.21
N ALA A 70 -4.73 -9.72 1.95
CA ALA A 70 -3.45 -9.78 2.65
C ALA A 70 -3.42 -10.90 3.72
N LEU A 71 -4.51 -11.12 4.45
CA LEU A 71 -4.61 -12.23 5.41
C LEU A 71 -4.64 -13.59 4.70
N SER A 72 -5.43 -13.70 3.62
CA SER A 72 -5.53 -14.93 2.83
C SER A 72 -4.18 -15.34 2.24
N ASP A 73 -3.39 -14.38 1.76
CA ASP A 73 -2.05 -14.62 1.23
C ASP A 73 -1.09 -15.09 2.33
N CYS A 74 -1.12 -14.46 3.50
CA CYS A 74 -0.28 -14.90 4.64
C CYS A 74 -0.57 -16.36 5.02
N GLN A 75 -1.86 -16.73 5.09
CA GLN A 75 -2.28 -18.11 5.40
C GLN A 75 -1.86 -19.08 4.28
N THR A 76 -2.17 -18.75 3.03
CA THR A 76 -1.88 -19.59 1.86
C THR A 76 -0.38 -19.81 1.70
N TYR A 77 0.44 -18.80 1.98
CA TYR A 77 1.90 -18.93 1.90
C TYR A 77 2.44 -19.85 2.99
N LEU A 78 1.93 -19.73 4.22
CA LEU A 78 2.29 -20.63 5.32
C LEU A 78 1.91 -22.07 5.02
N ASP A 79 0.69 -22.31 4.54
CA ASP A 79 0.20 -23.66 4.26
C ASP A 79 0.96 -24.35 3.12
N ASN A 80 1.34 -23.59 2.07
CA ASN A 80 1.98 -24.17 0.90
C ASN A 80 3.51 -24.20 0.95
N LYS A 81 4.14 -23.29 1.69
CA LYS A 81 5.61 -23.15 1.74
C LYS A 81 6.20 -23.48 3.10
N GLY A 82 5.40 -23.52 4.16
CA GLY A 82 5.88 -23.67 5.53
C GLY A 82 6.64 -22.44 6.05
N GLU A 83 6.65 -21.35 5.28
CA GLU A 83 7.34 -20.09 5.57
C GLU A 83 6.32 -18.98 5.84
N ARG A 84 6.72 -17.94 6.57
CA ARG A 84 5.83 -16.82 6.90
C ARG A 84 6.05 -15.65 5.94
N LEU A 85 4.96 -15.15 5.36
CA LEU A 85 4.98 -13.98 4.49
C LEU A 85 5.02 -12.69 5.34
N LEU A 86 5.94 -11.77 5.03
CA LEU A 86 6.11 -10.50 5.76
C LEU A 86 6.37 -10.66 7.28
N PRO A 87 7.36 -11.47 7.72
CA PRO A 87 7.56 -11.78 9.14
C PRO A 87 8.00 -10.57 9.98
N TYR A 88 8.63 -9.58 9.35
CA TYR A 88 9.13 -8.36 10.00
C TYR A 88 8.68 -7.08 9.32
N THR A 89 7.73 -7.20 8.39
CA THR A 89 7.28 -6.06 7.58
C THR A 89 5.76 -5.98 7.51
N TYR A 90 5.21 -4.79 7.22
CA TYR A 90 3.79 -4.57 7.00
C TYR A 90 3.49 -4.19 5.55
N ASP A 91 2.48 -4.82 4.96
CA ASP A 91 1.86 -4.36 3.73
C ASP A 91 0.70 -3.42 4.04
N ARG A 92 0.67 -2.26 3.40
CA ARG A 92 -0.41 -1.29 3.60
C ARG A 92 -1.56 -1.60 2.64
N THR A 93 -2.73 -1.78 3.23
CA THR A 93 -3.96 -2.18 2.54
C THR A 93 -4.70 -0.99 1.92
N THR A 94 -5.75 -1.29 1.16
CA THR A 94 -6.68 -0.31 0.56
C THR A 94 -7.67 0.32 1.56
N ARG A 95 -7.57 0.01 2.86
CA ARG A 95 -8.57 0.44 3.87
C ARG A 95 -7.99 1.37 4.93
N LEU A 96 -8.89 2.18 5.49
CA LEU A 96 -8.65 2.99 6.67
C LEU A 96 -9.33 2.38 7.88
N SER A 97 -8.80 2.67 9.07
CA SER A 97 -9.50 2.40 10.33
C SER A 97 -10.65 3.39 10.54
N SER A 98 -11.53 3.10 11.49
CA SER A 98 -12.62 4.00 11.90
C SER A 98 -12.13 5.38 12.35
N TYR A 99 -10.89 5.48 12.83
CA TYR A 99 -10.26 6.74 13.24
C TYR A 99 -9.48 7.44 12.10
N GLY A 100 -9.52 6.89 10.88
CA GLY A 100 -8.89 7.47 9.69
C GLY A 100 -7.42 7.13 9.50
N TYR A 101 -6.88 6.12 10.21
CA TYR A 101 -5.50 5.67 10.04
C TYR A 101 -5.35 4.73 8.84
N LEU A 102 -4.18 4.75 8.19
CA LEU A 102 -3.83 3.79 7.15
C LEU A 102 -3.63 2.42 7.79
N VAL A 103 -4.33 1.39 7.30
CA VAL A 103 -4.24 0.03 7.87
C VAL A 103 -3.21 -0.80 7.10
N GLY A 104 -2.27 -1.39 7.84
CA GLY A 104 -1.33 -2.38 7.31
C GLY A 104 -1.44 -3.73 8.02
N ILE A 105 -1.12 -4.79 7.30
CA ILE A 105 -1.11 -6.18 7.79
C ILE A 105 0.27 -6.77 7.55
N GLY A 106 0.81 -7.45 8.55
CA GLY A 106 2.11 -8.09 8.46
C GLY A 106 2.67 -8.46 9.82
N SER A 107 4.00 -8.42 9.96
CA SER A 107 4.72 -8.95 11.12
C SER A 107 4.26 -10.37 11.47
N ALA A 108 4.03 -11.19 10.45
CA ALA A 108 3.53 -12.54 10.64
C ALA A 108 4.66 -13.42 11.18
N ASP A 109 4.85 -13.42 12.50
CA ASP A 109 5.83 -14.24 13.20
C ASP A 109 5.14 -15.40 13.95
N SER A 110 5.84 -16.06 14.87
CA SER A 110 5.27 -17.15 15.66
C SER A 110 4.02 -16.80 16.47
N ALA A 111 3.75 -15.52 16.73
CA ALA A 111 2.56 -15.04 17.43
C ALA A 111 1.35 -14.77 16.50
N GLY A 112 1.52 -14.89 15.18
CA GLY A 112 0.46 -14.66 14.20
C GLY A 112 0.66 -13.36 13.42
N ALA A 113 -0.37 -12.93 12.67
CA ALA A 113 -0.32 -11.69 11.90
C ALA A 113 -0.82 -10.51 12.73
N TYR A 114 -0.09 -9.38 12.66
CA TYR A 114 -0.46 -8.14 13.33
C TYR A 114 -1.12 -7.16 12.36
N VAL A 115 -2.05 -6.36 12.90
CA VAL A 115 -2.65 -5.21 12.22
C VAL A 115 -2.06 -3.95 12.81
N SER A 116 -1.55 -3.05 11.97
CA SER A 116 -0.99 -1.76 12.39
C SER A 116 -1.72 -0.59 11.73
N ALA A 117 -1.75 0.55 12.42
CA ALA A 117 -2.44 1.76 12.00
C ALA A 117 -1.47 2.95 11.97
N TRP A 118 -1.41 3.68 10.86
CA TRP A 118 -0.38 4.70 10.64
C TRP A 118 -0.93 6.07 10.24
N LEU A 119 -0.19 7.11 10.65
CA LEU A 119 -0.33 8.47 10.12
C LEU A 119 0.32 8.54 8.72
N PRO A 120 -0.11 9.49 7.85
CA PRO A 120 0.41 9.58 6.48
C PRO A 120 1.90 9.93 6.39
N ARG A 121 2.50 10.48 7.47
CA ARG A 121 3.91 10.82 7.59
C ARG A 121 4.76 9.71 8.20
N SER A 122 4.15 8.68 8.80
CA SER A 122 4.90 7.58 9.42
C SER A 122 5.60 6.76 8.35
N SER A 123 6.91 6.99 8.20
CA SER A 123 7.83 6.09 7.50
C SER A 123 8.42 5.15 8.54
N ASP A 124 7.71 4.07 8.86
CA ASP A 124 8.32 3.01 9.66
C ASP A 124 9.23 2.17 8.76
N PRO A 125 10.51 1.93 9.14
CA PRO A 125 11.43 1.11 8.36
C PRO A 125 10.95 -0.33 8.13
N HIS A 126 9.93 -0.79 8.85
CA HIS A 126 9.31 -2.10 8.69
C HIS A 126 8.09 -2.08 7.73
N VAL A 127 7.80 -0.99 7.01
CA VAL A 127 6.69 -0.97 6.05
C VAL A 127 7.21 -1.30 4.64
N GLY A 128 7.00 -2.54 4.23
CA GLY A 128 7.33 -3.02 2.89
C GLY A 128 6.31 -2.55 1.84
N VAL A 129 6.73 -2.48 0.57
CA VAL A 129 5.81 -2.28 -0.56
C VAL A 129 5.59 -3.64 -1.21
N VAL A 130 4.37 -4.17 -1.13
CA VAL A 130 4.01 -5.41 -1.83
C VAL A 130 3.09 -5.05 -2.98
N PHE A 131 3.50 -5.45 -4.19
CA PHE A 131 2.68 -5.31 -5.39
C PHE A 131 1.77 -6.53 -5.49
N SER A 132 0.45 -6.34 -5.45
CA SER A 132 -0.52 -7.44 -5.39
C SER A 132 -0.59 -8.33 -6.64
N ARG A 133 0.02 -7.88 -7.76
CA ARG A 133 -0.10 -8.52 -9.09
C ARG A 133 1.22 -9.00 -9.70
N SER A 134 2.32 -9.03 -8.95
CA SER A 134 3.54 -9.69 -9.42
C SER A 134 3.46 -11.18 -9.08
N ARG A 135 3.18 -12.00 -10.09
CA ARG A 135 3.48 -13.43 -10.08
C ARG A 135 4.90 -13.65 -10.56
#